data_AF-A0A2C5YAR4-F1
#
_entry.id   AF-A0A2C5YAR4-F1
#
_cell.length_a   1.000
_cell.length_b   1.000
_cell.length_c   1.000
_cell.angle_alpha   90.00
_cell.angle_beta   90.00
_cell.angle_gamma   90.00
#
_symmetry.space_group_name_H-M   'P 1'
#
loop_
_entity.id
_entity.type
_entity.pdbx_description
1 polymer ?
#
loop_
_entity_poly.entity_id
_entity_poly.type
_entity_poly.pdbx_seq_one_letter_code
_entity_poly.pdbx_strand_id
1 'polypeptide(L)'
;MKRQGETIMLRQDMPYTASTDMGNVSHQVPTFHGGFGIETEPTAAMHSPEFATAAEKKEAHESAIRCAKGMAGMALRVLMEDEVAEEAKRDFKDSGDSS
;
A
#
# COMPACT_ATOMS: atom_id res chain seq x y z
N MET A 1 0.27 -5.25 22.67
CA MET A 1 0.80 -4.36 21.61
C MET A 1 -0.01 -3.08 21.56
N LYS A 2 0.61 -1.89 21.47
CA LYS A 2 -0.12 -0.64 21.18
C LYS A 2 -0.63 -0.69 19.74
N ARG A 3 -1.88 -0.27 19.50
CA ARG A 3 -2.50 -0.17 18.16
C ARG A 3 -1.73 0.89 17.36
N GLN A 4 -1.04 0.51 16.28
CA GLN A 4 -0.25 1.42 15.43
C GLN A 4 -1.08 2.06 14.30
N GLY A 5 -2.38 2.24 14.52
CA GLY A 5 -3.28 2.81 13.51
C GLY A 5 -3.48 4.31 13.71
N GLU A 6 -3.14 5.11 12.71
CA GLU A 6 -3.52 6.53 12.61
C GLU A 6 -4.70 6.67 11.64
N THR A 7 -5.62 7.59 11.93
CA THR A 7 -6.69 7.93 11.00
C THR A 7 -6.13 8.83 9.91
N ILE A 8 -5.97 8.31 8.70
CA ILE A 8 -5.58 9.09 7.53
C ILE A 8 -6.83 9.30 6.68
N MET A 9 -7.28 10.55 6.57
CA MET A 9 -8.35 10.93 5.65
C MET A 9 -7.78 11.11 4.24
N LEU A 10 -7.54 10.00 3.54
CA LEU A 10 -7.25 10.02 2.10
C LEU A 10 -8.55 10.28 1.35
N ARG A 11 -8.74 11.52 0.91
CA ARG A 11 -9.85 11.89 0.04
C ARG A 11 -9.40 11.76 -1.41
N GLN A 12 -9.74 10.63 -2.03
CA GLN A 12 -9.46 10.37 -3.44
C GLN A 12 -10.76 10.57 -4.23
N ASP A 13 -10.96 11.79 -4.76
CA ASP A 13 -12.22 12.18 -5.41
C ASP A 13 -12.41 11.55 -6.81
N MET A 14 -11.36 10.97 -7.40
CA MET A 14 -11.39 10.37 -8.75
C MET A 14 -10.68 9.01 -8.77
N PRO A 15 -11.17 8.02 -9.55
CA PRO A 15 -10.48 6.76 -9.76
C PRO A 15 -9.09 7.03 -10.37
N TYR A 16 -8.05 6.50 -9.74
CA TYR A 16 -6.69 6.58 -10.26
C TYR A 16 -6.36 5.27 -10.98
N THR A 17 -6.14 5.34 -12.29
CA THR A 17 -5.65 4.20 -13.06
C THR A 17 -4.13 4.23 -13.03
N ALA A 18 -3.53 3.23 -12.38
CA ALA A 18 -2.10 3.01 -12.35
C ALA A 18 -1.75 1.76 -13.15
N SER A 19 -0.56 1.73 -13.77
CA SER A 19 -0.01 0.52 -14.36
C SER A 19 1.23 0.12 -13.56
N THR A 20 1.24 -1.11 -13.06
CA THR A 20 2.35 -1.68 -12.29
C THR A 20 2.49 -3.15 -12.61
N ASP A 21 3.73 -3.63 -12.66
CA ASP A 21 4.09 -5.04 -12.76
C ASP A 21 3.58 -5.88 -11.58
N MET A 22 3.31 -5.28 -10.42
CA MET A 22 2.69 -5.95 -9.27
C MET A 22 1.32 -6.55 -9.62
N GLY A 23 0.60 -5.99 -10.61
CA GLY A 23 -0.65 -6.56 -11.12
C GLY A 23 -0.48 -7.97 -11.68
N ASN A 24 0.67 -8.28 -12.29
CA ASN A 24 0.97 -9.64 -12.77
C ASN A 24 1.12 -10.62 -11.59
N VAL A 25 1.74 -10.16 -10.50
CA VAL A 25 1.95 -10.97 -9.28
C VAL A 25 0.63 -11.21 -8.55
N SER A 26 -0.27 -10.23 -8.54
CA SER A 26 -1.59 -10.36 -7.91
C SER A 26 -2.52 -11.37 -8.59
N HIS A 27 -2.14 -11.97 -9.73
CA HIS A 27 -2.85 -13.10 -10.30
C HIS A 27 -2.33 -14.46 -9.82
N GLN A 28 -1.15 -14.50 -9.21
CA GLN A 28 -0.48 -15.75 -8.82
C GLN A 28 -0.58 -16.03 -7.33
N VAL A 29 -0.55 -14.97 -6.50
CA VAL A 29 -0.51 -15.09 -5.03
C VAL A 29 -1.28 -13.95 -4.37
N PRO A 30 -1.77 -14.15 -3.12
CA PRO A 30 -2.30 -13.06 -2.31
C PRO A 30 -1.30 -11.91 -2.27
N THR A 31 -1.72 -10.72 -2.67
CA THR A 31 -0.84 -9.56 -2.89
C THR A 31 -1.48 -8.29 -2.33
N PHE A 32 -0.66 -7.35 -1.89
CA PHE A 32 -1.09 -6.02 -1.46
C PHE A 32 -0.26 -4.95 -2.17
N HIS A 33 -0.93 -4.03 -2.87
CA HIS A 33 -0.31 -2.86 -3.50
C HIS A 33 -0.87 -1.58 -2.87
N GLY A 34 -0.35 -1.22 -1.70
CA GLY A 34 -0.73 -0.01 -0.97
C GLY A 34 0.03 1.23 -1.42
N GLY A 35 -0.62 2.38 -1.34
CA GLY A 35 0.00 3.70 -1.53
C GLY A 35 0.06 4.50 -0.22
N PHE A 36 0.98 5.46 -0.14
CA PHE A 36 0.99 6.48 0.89
C PHE A 36 1.19 7.86 0.27
N GLY A 37 0.64 8.88 0.94
CA GLY A 37 0.69 10.25 0.44
C GLY A 37 2.05 10.90 0.66
N ILE A 38 2.50 11.62 -0.37
CA ILE A 38 3.57 12.62 -0.27
C ILE A 38 2.92 13.98 -0.48
N GLU A 39 3.11 14.89 0.47
CA GLU A 39 2.53 16.21 0.40
C GLU A 39 3.24 17.06 -0.67
N THR A 40 2.46 17.57 -1.61
CA THR A 40 2.92 18.27 -2.80
C THR A 40 2.02 19.46 -3.09
N GLU A 41 2.50 20.39 -3.92
CA GLU A 41 1.62 21.39 -4.52
C GLU A 41 0.56 20.68 -5.39
N PRO A 42 -0.68 21.18 -5.47
CA PRO A 42 -1.77 20.51 -6.20
C PRO A 42 -1.48 20.23 -7.67
N THR A 43 -0.52 20.93 -8.27
CA THR A 43 -0.13 20.80 -9.68
C THR A 43 0.98 19.79 -9.92
N ALA A 44 1.62 19.23 -8.87
CA ALA A 44 2.72 18.30 -9.03
C ALA A 44 2.21 16.89 -9.40
N ALA A 45 2.54 16.42 -10.59
CA ALA A 45 2.21 15.07 -11.04
C ALA A 45 3.26 14.04 -10.54
N MET A 46 2.85 12.79 -10.30
CA MET A 46 3.73 11.73 -9.77
C MET A 46 5.03 11.52 -10.58
N HIS A 47 5.00 11.80 -11.90
CA HIS A 47 6.15 11.68 -12.79
C HIS A 47 6.77 13.05 -13.14
N SER A 48 6.92 13.94 -12.15
CA SER A 48 7.49 15.27 -12.36
C SER A 48 8.68 15.58 -11.44
N PRO A 49 9.57 16.53 -11.82
CA PRO A 49 10.66 16.99 -10.96
C PRO A 49 10.19 17.59 -9.62
N GLU A 50 9.01 18.21 -9.61
CA GLU A 50 8.40 18.79 -8.42
C GLU A 50 8.01 17.70 -7.42
N PHE A 51 7.44 16.59 -7.90
CA PHE A 51 7.13 15.43 -7.06
C PHE A 51 8.41 14.79 -6.51
N ALA A 52 9.47 14.69 -7.31
CA ALA A 52 10.76 14.19 -6.85
C ALA A 52 11.34 15.06 -5.71
N THR A 53 11.26 16.39 -5.86
CA THR A 53 11.69 17.34 -4.82
C THR A 53 10.87 17.19 -3.54
N ALA A 54 9.56 16.94 -3.65
CA ALA A 54 8.70 16.70 -2.50
C ALA A 54 9.00 15.35 -1.82
N ALA A 55 9.29 14.31 -2.61
CA ALA A 55 9.65 12.98 -2.10
C ALA A 55 11.00 12.97 -1.36
N GLU A 56 11.93 13.88 -1.70
CA GLU A 56 13.21 14.02 -0.99
C GLU A 56 13.06 14.59 0.43
N LYS A 57 11.92 15.24 0.74
CA LYS A 57 11.72 15.91 2.03
C LYS A 57 11.70 14.93 3.21
N LYS A 58 12.12 15.42 4.38
CA LYS A 58 12.16 14.64 5.63
C LYS A 58 10.79 14.08 6.00
N GLU A 59 9.74 14.86 5.82
CA GLU A 59 8.35 14.48 6.12
C GLU A 59 7.88 13.31 5.25
N ALA A 60 8.28 13.29 3.97
CA ALA A 60 8.00 12.19 3.05
C ALA A 60 8.74 10.91 3.49
N HIS A 61 9.99 11.03 3.94
CA HIS A 61 10.75 9.90 4.50
C HIS A 61 10.13 9.37 5.80
N GLU A 62 9.68 10.25 6.70
CA GLU A 62 8.99 9.85 7.93
C GLU A 62 7.68 9.11 7.62
N SER A 63 6.95 9.54 6.59
CA SER A 63 5.77 8.85 6.08
C SER A 63 6.12 7.46 5.54
N ALA A 64 7.16 7.37 4.71
CA ALA A 64 7.64 6.09 4.18
C ALA A 64 8.04 5.11 5.28
N ILE A 65 8.74 5.58 6.32
CA ILE A 65 9.12 4.74 7.48
C ILE A 65 7.90 4.29 8.28
N ARG A 66 6.88 5.14 8.47
CA ARG A 66 5.62 4.74 9.11
C ARG A 66 4.92 3.64 8.31
N CYS A 67 4.79 3.82 7.00
CA CYS A 67 4.20 2.81 6.12
C CYS A 67 4.99 1.51 6.11
N ALA A 68 6.32 1.58 6.07
CA ALA A 68 7.20 0.41 6.14
C ALA A 68 7.01 -0.37 7.45
N LYS A 69 6.85 0.32 8.59
CA LYS A 69 6.54 -0.34 9.87
C LYS A 69 5.19 -1.05 9.85
N GLY A 70 4.17 -0.42 9.25
CA GLY A 70 2.85 -1.05 9.08
C GLY A 70 2.92 -2.30 8.20
N MET A 71 3.63 -2.22 7.07
CA MET A 71 3.84 -3.35 6.16
C MET A 71 4.62 -4.48 6.82
N ALA A 72 5.68 -4.16 7.58
CA ALA A 72 6.44 -5.14 8.34
C ALA A 72 5.58 -5.81 9.43
N GLY A 73 4.73 -5.03 10.11
CA GLY A 73 3.75 -5.55 11.05
C GLY A 73 2.78 -6.53 10.40
N MET A 74 2.25 -6.20 9.21
CA MET A 74 1.38 -7.10 8.44
C MET A 74 2.13 -8.38 8.05
N ALA A 75 3.35 -8.27 7.53
CA ALA A 75 4.16 -9.43 7.16
C ALA A 75 4.43 -10.36 8.36
N LEU A 76 4.72 -9.79 9.54
CA LEU A 76 4.88 -10.58 10.77
C LEU A 76 3.61 -11.34 11.14
N ARG A 77 2.43 -10.71 11.02
CA ARG A 77 1.15 -11.40 11.27
C ARG A 77 0.95 -12.56 10.30
N VAL A 78 1.21 -12.36 9.01
CA VAL A 78 1.12 -13.46 8.01
C VAL A 78 2.08 -14.60 8.34
N LEU A 79 3.28 -14.31 8.85
CA LEU A 79 4.28 -15.33 9.17
C LEU A 79 4.04 -16.03 10.51
N MET A 80 3.38 -15.39 11.47
CA MET A 80 3.22 -15.88 12.85
C MET A 80 1.80 -16.34 13.18
N GLU A 81 0.79 -15.87 12.44
CA GLU A 81 -0.63 -16.17 12.67
C GLU A 81 -1.15 -16.99 11.48
N ASP A 82 -1.13 -18.32 11.58
CA ASP A 82 -1.55 -19.24 10.51
C ASP A 82 -2.96 -18.94 9.99
N GLU A 83 -3.88 -18.54 10.89
CA GLU A 83 -5.25 -18.16 10.53
C GLU A 83 -5.29 -17.01 9.51
N VAL A 84 -4.47 -15.97 9.70
CA VAL A 84 -4.39 -14.82 8.78
C VAL A 84 -3.85 -15.23 7.42
N ALA A 85 -2.83 -16.11 7.40
CA ALA A 85 -2.26 -16.59 6.15
C ALA A 85 -3.25 -17.47 5.37
N GLU A 86 -3.98 -18.35 6.05
CA GLU A 86 -4.96 -19.23 5.42
C GLU A 86 -6.21 -18.48 4.96
N GLU A 87 -6.66 -17.46 5.70
CA GLU A 87 -7.74 -16.57 5.28
C GLU A 87 -7.34 -15.79 4.01
N ALA A 88 -6.16 -15.15 4.00
CA ALA A 88 -5.67 -14.43 2.82
C ALA A 88 -5.55 -15.33 1.57
N LYS A 89 -5.12 -16.59 1.75
CA LYS A 89 -5.09 -17.59 0.65
C LYS A 89 -6.48 -18.01 0.20
N ARG A 90 -7.44 -18.12 1.13
CA ARG A 90 -8.83 -18.48 0.82
C ARG A 90 -9.50 -17.36 0.04
N ASP A 91 -9.45 -16.13 0.55
CA ASP A 91 -10.00 -14.95 -0.11
C ASP A 91 -9.43 -14.79 -1.52
N PHE A 92 -8.12 -14.99 -1.67
CA PHE A 92 -7.46 -14.96 -2.96
C PHE A 92 -8.02 -16.00 -3.94
N LYS A 93 -8.19 -17.26 -3.51
CA LYS A 93 -8.78 -18.32 -4.34
C LYS A 93 -10.24 -18.04 -4.69
N ASP A 94 -11.01 -17.54 -3.74
CA ASP A 94 -12.44 -17.27 -3.92
C ASP A 94 -12.67 -16.01 -4.78
N SER A 95 -11.71 -15.08 -4.80
CA SER A 95 -11.67 -13.93 -5.71
C SER A 95 -11.20 -14.27 -7.13
N GLY A 96 -10.67 -15.48 -7.33
CA GLY A 96 -10.30 -16.02 -8.63
C GLY A 96 -11.54 -16.41 -9.41
N ASP A 97 -12.06 -15.43 -10.14
CA ASP A 97 -13.12 -15.49 -11.15
C ASP A 97 -13.84 -16.85 -11.29
N SER A 98 -15.07 -16.88 -10.74
CA SER A 98 -16.14 -17.73 -11.23
C SER A 98 -16.32 -17.50 -12.73
N SER A 99 -15.58 -18.27 -13.53
CA SER A 99 -15.94 -18.55 -14.92
C SER A 99 -17.16 -19.47 -14.95
#